data_AF-A0A329HDJ8-F1
#
_entry.id   AF-A0A329HDJ8-F1
#
_cell.length_a   1.000
_cell.length_b   1.000
_cell.length_c   1.000
_cell.angle_alpha   90.00
_cell.angle_beta   90.00
_cell.angle_gamma   90.00
#
_symmetry.space_group_name_H-M   'P 1'
#
loop_
_entity.id
_entity.type
_entity.pdbx_description
1 polymer ?
#
loop_
_entity_poly.entity_id
_entity_poly.type
_entity_poly.pdbx_seq_one_letter_code
_entity_poly.pdbx_strand_id
1 'polypeptide(L)'
;MEFLMDPSIWVGLLTLVVLEIVLGIDNLVFIAILADKLPPKQRDKARLIGLSLALVMRLALLSVISWMVTLTKPLFSVMDYTFSGRDLIMLVGGIFLLFKATTELHERLENRQHDDGHGKGYASFWVVVLQIVVLDAVFSLDAVITAVGMVNHLPVMMAAVVIAMAVMLLASKPLTRFVNEHPTVVVLCLSFLLMIGLSLVAEGFGFHIPKGYLYAAIGFSILIELFNQIARRNFIKQQSNQPLRARTADAILRLMGGRRQVNVQSDNENRNPVPVPEGAFVEEERYMINGVLSLASRSLRGIMTPRGEISWVDASLSVDEIRQQLLSSPHSLFPVCRGELDEIIGVVRAKEMLVALEEGVNVEAIAAASPAIVVPETLDPINLLGVLRRARGSFVIVTNEFGVVQGLVTPLDVLEAIAGEFPDADETPEIVADGDGWLVKGTTDLHALSHTLGVENVVNDEEDIATVAGLVIAVNGQIPRTGDVIEMPPLHITIVDANDYRVDMVRIVKEQSAHDEEE
;
A
#
# COMPACT_ATOMS: atom_id res chain seq x y z
N MET A 1 -13.34 -50.75 32.29
CA MET A 1 -12.00 -50.15 32.44
C MET A 1 -10.95 -50.77 31.51
N GLU A 2 -11.17 -51.95 30.90
CA GLU A 2 -10.26 -52.51 29.88
C GLU A 2 -10.24 -51.73 28.55
N PHE A 3 -11.37 -51.10 28.16
CA PHE A 3 -11.48 -50.31 26.92
C PHE A 3 -10.61 -49.03 26.88
N LEU A 4 -10.27 -48.44 28.04
CA LEU A 4 -9.42 -47.24 28.12
C LEU A 4 -7.92 -47.58 28.20
N MET A 5 -7.58 -48.86 28.36
CA MET A 5 -6.22 -49.35 28.55
C MET A 5 -5.63 -49.97 27.26
N ASP A 6 -6.41 -50.02 26.17
CA ASP A 6 -5.91 -50.48 24.86
C ASP A 6 -5.14 -49.35 24.16
N PRO A 7 -3.82 -49.49 23.95
CA PRO A 7 -3.00 -48.47 23.28
C PRO A 7 -3.45 -48.17 21.84
N SER A 8 -4.08 -49.14 21.17
CA SER A 8 -4.51 -48.99 19.77
C SER A 8 -5.61 -47.93 19.60
N ILE A 9 -6.51 -47.80 20.58
CA ILE A 9 -7.60 -46.82 20.58
C ILE A 9 -7.04 -45.40 20.73
N TRP A 10 -6.03 -45.21 21.58
CA TRP A 10 -5.37 -43.92 21.77
C TRP A 10 -4.58 -43.49 20.54
N VAL A 11 -3.89 -44.42 19.88
CA VAL A 11 -3.20 -44.16 18.61
C VAL A 11 -4.20 -43.81 17.50
N GLY A 12 -5.32 -44.54 17.41
CA GLY A 12 -6.40 -44.24 16.47
C GLY A 12 -7.04 -42.87 16.74
N LEU A 13 -7.35 -42.57 17.99
CA LEU A 13 -7.88 -41.26 18.41
C LEU A 13 -6.91 -40.14 18.04
N LEU A 14 -5.62 -40.28 18.38
CA LEU A 14 -4.60 -39.28 18.06
C LEU A 14 -4.49 -39.06 16.54
N THR A 15 -4.45 -40.15 15.77
CA THR A 15 -4.36 -40.08 14.30
C THR A 15 -5.56 -39.36 13.70
N LEU A 16 -6.76 -39.67 14.19
CA LEU A 16 -7.99 -38.99 13.79
C LEU A 16 -7.97 -37.51 14.16
N VAL A 17 -7.56 -37.16 15.38
CA VAL A 17 -7.46 -35.76 15.81
C VAL A 17 -6.49 -34.98 14.90
N VAL A 18 -5.32 -35.54 14.62
CA VAL A 18 -4.33 -34.90 13.73
C VAL A 18 -4.89 -34.71 12.33
N LEU A 19 -5.49 -35.76 11.75
CA LEU A 19 -6.07 -35.70 10.41
C LEU A 19 -7.19 -34.65 10.33
N GLU A 20 -8.07 -34.60 11.34
CA GLU A 20 -9.17 -33.65 11.37
C GLU A 20 -8.75 -32.21 11.65
N ILE A 21 -7.65 -32.00 12.36
CA ILE A 21 -7.05 -30.68 12.46
C ILE A 21 -6.46 -30.26 11.11
N VAL A 22 -5.67 -31.13 10.46
CA VAL A 22 -5.02 -30.81 9.18
C VAL A 22 -6.06 -30.48 8.10
N LEU A 23 -7.08 -31.33 7.94
CA LEU A 23 -8.18 -31.10 6.99
C LEU A 23 -9.10 -29.94 7.43
N GLY A 24 -9.18 -29.66 8.73
CA GLY A 24 -10.02 -28.59 9.28
C GLY A 24 -9.43 -27.18 9.17
N ILE A 25 -8.12 -27.05 8.88
CA ILE A 25 -7.47 -25.74 8.68
C ILE A 25 -8.12 -24.99 7.50
N ASP A 26 -8.42 -25.68 6.41
CA ASP A 26 -9.03 -25.07 5.22
C ASP A 26 -10.43 -24.50 5.54
N ASN A 27 -11.25 -25.23 6.32
CA ASN A 27 -12.54 -24.72 6.81
C ASN A 27 -12.36 -23.47 7.66
N LEU A 28 -11.33 -23.44 8.50
CA LEU A 28 -11.10 -22.31 9.40
C LEU A 28 -10.64 -21.05 8.65
N VAL A 29 -9.81 -21.22 7.60
CA VAL A 29 -9.45 -20.11 6.70
C VAL A 29 -10.68 -19.57 5.99
N PHE A 30 -11.57 -20.45 5.53
CA PHE A 30 -12.79 -20.02 4.87
C PHE A 30 -13.74 -19.25 5.82
N ILE A 31 -13.88 -19.73 7.06
CA ILE A 31 -14.60 -19.01 8.12
C ILE A 31 -13.99 -17.62 8.36
N ALA A 32 -12.65 -17.51 8.33
CA ALA A 32 -11.97 -16.22 8.44
C ALA A 32 -12.35 -15.27 7.30
N ILE A 33 -12.31 -15.76 6.05
CA ILE A 33 -12.65 -14.99 4.84
C ILE A 33 -14.10 -14.47 4.91
N LEU A 34 -15.05 -15.33 5.24
CA LEU A 34 -16.46 -14.95 5.32
C LEU A 34 -16.77 -14.03 6.49
N ALA A 35 -16.16 -14.28 7.66
CA ALA A 35 -16.33 -13.41 8.81
C ALA A 35 -15.79 -12.00 8.54
N ASP A 36 -14.83 -11.84 7.64
CA ASP A 36 -14.29 -10.53 7.27
C ASP A 36 -15.31 -9.63 6.54
N LYS A 37 -16.32 -10.22 5.87
CA LYS A 37 -17.44 -9.50 5.24
C LYS A 37 -18.44 -8.90 6.24
N LEU A 38 -18.28 -9.20 7.54
CA LEU A 38 -19.10 -8.64 8.62
C LEU A 38 -18.42 -7.45 9.31
N PRO A 39 -19.19 -6.58 9.99
CA PRO A 39 -18.64 -5.52 10.82
C PRO A 39 -17.68 -6.08 11.89
N PRO A 40 -16.58 -5.38 12.24
CA PRO A 40 -15.56 -5.87 13.18
C PRO A 40 -16.13 -6.39 14.50
N LYS A 41 -17.19 -5.76 15.01
CA LYS A 41 -17.87 -6.12 16.27
C LYS A 41 -18.62 -7.46 16.22
N GLN A 42 -18.94 -7.98 15.03
CA GLN A 42 -19.75 -9.19 14.84
C GLN A 42 -18.92 -10.42 14.40
N ARG A 43 -17.69 -10.21 13.91
CA ARG A 43 -16.84 -11.28 13.35
C ARG A 43 -16.60 -12.42 14.35
N ASP A 44 -16.22 -12.09 15.59
CA ASP A 44 -16.00 -13.07 16.65
C ASP A 44 -17.24 -13.90 16.97
N LYS A 45 -18.42 -13.25 17.01
CA LYS A 45 -19.69 -13.92 17.26
C LYS A 45 -20.06 -14.85 16.12
N ALA A 46 -19.90 -14.41 14.87
CA ALA A 46 -20.18 -15.23 13.70
C ALA A 46 -19.31 -16.49 13.66
N ARG A 47 -18.01 -16.36 13.99
CA ARG A 47 -17.09 -17.51 14.05
C ARG A 47 -17.47 -18.50 15.14
N LEU A 48 -17.73 -18.03 16.35
CA LEU A 48 -18.04 -18.92 17.47
C LEU A 48 -19.38 -19.63 17.28
N ILE A 49 -20.40 -18.90 16.80
CA ILE A 49 -21.71 -19.47 16.46
C ILE A 49 -21.58 -20.43 15.27
N GLY A 50 -20.90 -20.03 14.21
CA GLY A 50 -20.67 -20.86 13.02
C GLY A 50 -19.94 -22.17 13.36
N LEU A 51 -18.84 -22.11 14.11
CA LEU A 51 -18.07 -23.29 14.53
C LEU A 51 -18.87 -24.20 15.48
N SER A 52 -19.68 -23.62 16.37
CA SER A 52 -20.53 -24.40 17.27
C SER A 52 -21.64 -25.13 16.50
N LEU A 53 -22.28 -24.46 15.53
CA LEU A 53 -23.26 -25.07 14.62
C LEU A 53 -22.60 -26.13 13.73
N ALA A 54 -21.41 -25.87 13.21
CA ALA A 54 -20.61 -26.80 12.42
C ALA A 54 -20.29 -28.07 13.22
N LEU A 55 -19.91 -27.97 14.49
CA LEU A 55 -19.70 -29.13 15.36
C LEU A 55 -20.94 -30.01 15.47
N VAL A 56 -22.09 -29.39 15.73
CA VAL A 56 -23.37 -30.11 15.84
C VAL A 56 -23.69 -30.80 14.52
N MET A 57 -23.51 -30.11 13.39
CA MET A 57 -23.70 -30.69 12.07
C MET A 57 -22.76 -31.86 11.80
N ARG A 58 -21.47 -31.75 12.17
CA ARG A 58 -20.47 -32.80 11.98
C ARG A 58 -20.78 -34.05 12.82
N LEU A 59 -21.20 -33.88 14.07
CA LEU A 59 -21.66 -34.99 14.91
C LEU A 59 -22.94 -35.64 14.38
N ALA A 60 -23.87 -34.83 13.85
CA ALA A 60 -25.07 -35.33 13.19
C ALA A 60 -24.73 -36.13 11.93
N LEU A 61 -23.88 -35.61 11.05
CA LEU A 61 -23.39 -36.29 9.85
C LEU A 61 -22.68 -37.60 10.19
N LEU A 62 -21.83 -37.62 11.21
CA LEU A 62 -21.12 -38.83 11.66
C LEU A 62 -22.09 -39.89 12.20
N SER A 63 -23.12 -39.47 12.93
CA SER A 63 -24.18 -40.37 13.41
C SER A 63 -25.03 -40.93 12.26
N VAL A 64 -25.35 -40.08 11.28
CA VAL A 64 -26.09 -40.46 10.06
C VAL A 64 -25.23 -41.35 9.16
N ILE A 65 -23.91 -41.18 9.12
CA ILE A 65 -23.01 -41.97 8.28
C ILE A 65 -22.93 -43.44 8.68
N SER A 66 -23.08 -43.75 9.97
CA SER A 66 -23.28 -45.13 10.44
C SER A 66 -24.49 -45.81 9.76
N TRP A 67 -25.50 -45.02 9.36
CA TRP A 67 -26.64 -45.46 8.55
C TRP A 67 -26.41 -45.26 7.04
N MET A 68 -25.63 -44.26 6.61
CA MET A 68 -25.34 -43.90 5.21
C MET A 68 -24.49 -44.94 4.45
N VAL A 69 -23.81 -45.87 5.14
CA VAL A 69 -23.22 -47.06 4.48
C VAL A 69 -24.28 -47.82 3.66
N THR A 70 -25.58 -47.69 4.00
CA THR A 70 -26.70 -48.24 3.24
C THR A 70 -27.14 -47.42 2.01
N LEU A 71 -26.73 -46.15 1.90
CA LEU A 71 -27.03 -45.21 0.78
C LEU A 71 -26.08 -45.35 -0.42
N THR A 72 -25.15 -46.31 -0.36
CA THR A 72 -24.30 -46.74 -1.48
C THR A 72 -25.08 -47.46 -2.60
N LYS A 73 -26.36 -47.77 -2.36
CA LYS A 73 -27.22 -48.36 -3.40
C LYS A 73 -27.50 -47.33 -4.51
N PRO A 74 -27.40 -47.71 -5.79
CA PRO A 74 -27.66 -46.81 -6.90
C PRO A 74 -29.13 -46.36 -6.88
N LEU A 75 -29.39 -45.04 -6.89
CA LEU A 75 -30.76 -44.49 -6.93
C LEU A 75 -31.32 -44.49 -8.35
N PHE A 76 -30.50 -44.13 -9.34
CA PHE A 76 -30.85 -44.14 -10.76
C PHE A 76 -29.58 -44.23 -11.63
N SER A 77 -29.74 -44.66 -12.88
CA SER A 77 -28.67 -44.71 -13.89
C SER A 77 -28.99 -43.75 -15.03
N VAL A 78 -27.99 -43.02 -15.51
CA VAL A 78 -28.08 -42.19 -16.71
C VAL A 78 -26.92 -42.59 -17.63
N MET A 79 -27.25 -43.13 -18.81
CA MET A 79 -26.29 -43.76 -19.72
C MET A 79 -25.46 -44.84 -19.00
N ASP A 80 -24.13 -44.72 -18.95
CA ASP A 80 -23.22 -45.66 -18.29
C ASP A 80 -22.89 -45.31 -16.82
N TYR A 81 -23.44 -44.23 -16.28
CA TYR A 81 -23.16 -43.76 -14.92
C TYR A 81 -24.30 -44.10 -13.96
N THR A 82 -23.97 -44.74 -12.84
CA THR A 82 -24.89 -45.01 -11.73
C THR A 82 -24.68 -44.00 -10.62
N PHE A 83 -25.73 -43.27 -10.23
CA PHE A 83 -25.63 -42.26 -9.18
C PHE A 83 -26.22 -42.80 -7.86
N SER A 84 -25.40 -42.83 -6.82
CA SER A 84 -25.84 -43.06 -5.44
C SER A 84 -26.15 -41.73 -4.74
N GLY A 85 -26.82 -41.79 -3.58
CA GLY A 85 -27.10 -40.59 -2.78
C GLY A 85 -25.81 -39.87 -2.35
N ARG A 86 -24.72 -40.62 -2.15
CA ARG A 86 -23.38 -40.07 -1.87
C ARG A 86 -22.87 -39.25 -3.05
N ASP A 87 -22.96 -39.79 -4.26
CA ASP A 87 -22.42 -39.17 -5.47
C ASP A 87 -23.11 -37.83 -5.77
N LEU A 88 -24.43 -37.77 -5.54
CA LEU A 88 -25.19 -36.53 -5.68
C LEU A 88 -24.74 -35.46 -4.69
N ILE A 89 -24.49 -35.84 -3.42
CA ILE A 89 -24.00 -34.89 -2.41
C ILE A 89 -22.59 -34.40 -2.77
N MET A 90 -21.69 -35.29 -3.20
CA MET A 90 -20.34 -34.93 -3.63
C MET A 90 -20.37 -33.98 -4.84
N LEU A 91 -21.24 -34.25 -5.83
CA LEU A 91 -21.36 -33.43 -7.04
C LEU A 91 -21.94 -32.04 -6.74
N VAL A 92 -23.03 -31.97 -5.95
CA VAL A 92 -23.62 -30.69 -5.54
C VAL A 92 -22.65 -29.88 -4.69
N GLY A 93 -21.98 -30.53 -3.72
CA GLY A 93 -20.97 -29.89 -2.88
C GLY A 93 -19.77 -29.39 -3.69
N GLY A 94 -19.25 -30.20 -4.60
CA GLY A 94 -18.14 -29.85 -5.46
C GLY A 94 -18.45 -28.68 -6.39
N ILE A 95 -19.60 -28.67 -7.07
CA ILE A 95 -20.04 -27.54 -7.91
C ILE A 95 -20.20 -26.26 -7.09
N PHE A 96 -20.81 -26.38 -5.90
CA PHE A 96 -20.98 -25.23 -5.01
C PHE A 96 -19.63 -24.66 -4.55
N LEU A 97 -18.66 -25.52 -4.21
CA LEU A 97 -17.29 -25.10 -3.88
C LEU A 97 -16.61 -24.42 -5.06
N LEU A 98 -16.68 -24.99 -6.27
CA LEU A 98 -16.11 -24.39 -7.48
C LEU A 98 -16.67 -22.98 -7.72
N PHE A 99 -17.99 -22.84 -7.70
CA PHE A 99 -18.64 -21.54 -7.86
C PHE A 99 -18.21 -20.54 -6.77
N LYS A 100 -18.20 -20.96 -5.51
CA LYS A 100 -17.82 -20.08 -4.39
C LYS A 100 -16.33 -19.71 -4.39
N ALA A 101 -15.42 -20.64 -4.67
CA ALA A 101 -14.00 -20.35 -4.83
C ALA A 101 -13.76 -19.35 -5.96
N THR A 102 -14.33 -19.60 -7.15
CA THR A 102 -14.10 -18.73 -8.31
C THR A 102 -14.66 -17.33 -8.10
N THR A 103 -15.87 -17.20 -7.54
CA THR A 103 -16.46 -15.88 -7.23
C THR A 103 -15.64 -15.12 -6.18
N GLU A 104 -15.22 -15.76 -5.10
CA GLU A 104 -14.41 -15.12 -4.06
C GLU A 104 -12.99 -14.76 -4.56
N LEU A 105 -12.40 -15.62 -5.39
CA LEU A 105 -11.10 -15.36 -6.02
C LEU A 105 -11.18 -14.16 -6.97
N HIS A 106 -12.25 -14.08 -7.77
CA HIS A 106 -12.48 -12.96 -8.69
C HIS A 106 -12.69 -11.64 -7.94
N GLU A 107 -13.57 -11.63 -6.94
CA GLU A 107 -13.84 -10.45 -6.09
C GLU A 107 -12.54 -9.93 -5.41
N ARG A 108 -11.65 -10.83 -4.99
CA ARG A 108 -10.37 -10.45 -4.37
C ARG A 108 -9.31 -9.96 -5.35
N LEU A 109 -9.33 -10.43 -6.59
CA LEU A 109 -8.46 -9.93 -7.65
C LEU A 109 -8.90 -8.53 -8.10
N GLU A 110 -10.21 -8.29 -8.18
CA GLU A 110 -10.80 -7.04 -8.62
C GLU A 110 -10.77 -5.93 -7.54
N ASN A 111 -10.97 -6.28 -6.26
CA ASN A 111 -10.88 -5.33 -5.14
C ASN A 111 -9.47 -4.77 -4.89
N ARG A 112 -8.42 -5.25 -5.59
CA ARG A 112 -7.12 -4.57 -5.58
C ARG A 112 -7.06 -3.33 -6.48
N GLN A 113 -8.05 -3.13 -7.36
CA GLN A 113 -8.07 -2.03 -8.33
C GLN A 113 -9.01 -0.87 -7.92
N HIS A 114 -9.80 -1.01 -6.85
CA HIS A 114 -10.74 0.03 -6.40
C HIS A 114 -10.58 0.30 -4.89
N ASP A 115 -9.61 1.14 -4.52
CA ASP A 115 -9.56 1.75 -3.18
C ASP A 115 -9.88 3.26 -3.25
N ASP A 116 -10.80 3.62 -4.15
CA ASP A 116 -11.45 4.93 -4.16
C ASP A 116 -12.78 4.86 -3.41
N GLY A 117 -12.75 5.24 -2.14
CA GLY A 117 -13.78 6.06 -1.50
C GLY A 117 -15.21 5.54 -1.23
N HIS A 118 -15.64 4.37 -1.72
CA HIS A 118 -17.04 3.93 -1.52
C HIS A 118 -17.19 2.83 -0.46
N GLY A 119 -18.04 3.13 0.54
CA GLY A 119 -18.24 2.33 1.75
C GLY A 119 -18.55 0.86 1.48
N LYS A 120 -17.76 -0.03 2.10
CA LYS A 120 -17.97 -1.48 2.11
C LYS A 120 -19.38 -1.81 2.60
N GLY A 121 -20.24 -2.30 1.70
CA GLY A 121 -21.54 -2.87 2.06
C GLY A 121 -21.32 -4.15 2.88
N TYR A 122 -21.68 -4.13 4.17
CA TYR A 122 -21.55 -5.30 5.03
C TYR A 122 -22.62 -6.36 4.70
N ALA A 123 -22.22 -7.62 4.67
CA ALA A 123 -23.14 -8.74 4.49
C ALA A 123 -24.03 -8.94 5.74
N SER A 124 -25.19 -9.57 5.56
CA SER A 124 -26.08 -9.93 6.68
C SER A 124 -25.46 -11.02 7.55
N PHE A 125 -25.49 -10.83 8.87
CA PHE A 125 -24.92 -11.75 9.87
C PHE A 125 -25.36 -13.21 9.67
N TRP A 126 -26.66 -13.45 9.55
CA TRP A 126 -27.21 -14.81 9.42
C TRP A 126 -26.88 -15.46 8.07
N VAL A 127 -26.72 -14.67 7.01
CA VAL A 127 -26.30 -15.19 5.70
C VAL A 127 -24.87 -15.71 5.79
N VAL A 128 -23.98 -14.98 6.47
CA VAL A 128 -22.59 -15.41 6.68
C VAL A 128 -22.52 -16.67 7.55
N VAL A 129 -23.27 -16.72 8.66
CA VAL A 129 -23.31 -17.91 9.52
C VAL A 129 -23.86 -19.13 8.76
N LEU A 130 -24.91 -18.96 7.96
CA LEU A 130 -25.46 -20.05 7.14
C LEU A 130 -24.44 -20.55 6.11
N GLN A 131 -23.73 -19.65 5.43
CA GLN A 131 -22.69 -20.02 4.47
C GLN A 131 -21.56 -20.81 5.14
N ILE A 132 -21.13 -20.41 6.35
CA ILE A 132 -20.14 -21.15 7.14
C ILE A 132 -20.60 -22.59 7.38
N VAL A 133 -21.84 -22.77 7.83
CA VAL A 133 -22.38 -24.09 8.16
C VAL A 133 -22.52 -24.97 6.91
N VAL A 134 -23.01 -24.41 5.79
CA VAL A 134 -23.15 -25.15 4.53
C VAL A 134 -21.80 -25.59 3.99
N LEU A 135 -20.80 -24.70 4.03
CA LEU A 135 -19.46 -25.03 3.53
C LEU A 135 -18.76 -26.04 4.42
N ASP A 136 -18.90 -25.92 5.74
CA ASP A 136 -18.39 -26.92 6.67
C ASP A 136 -19.05 -28.30 6.45
N ALA A 137 -20.36 -28.35 6.17
CA ALA A 137 -21.05 -29.59 5.86
C ALA A 137 -20.52 -30.27 4.58
N VAL A 138 -20.22 -29.50 3.53
CA VAL A 138 -19.65 -30.04 2.28
C VAL A 138 -18.25 -30.58 2.51
N PHE A 139 -17.38 -29.83 3.19
CA PHE A 139 -16.01 -30.25 3.46
C PHE A 139 -15.92 -31.40 4.47
N SER A 140 -16.77 -31.40 5.49
CA SER A 140 -16.78 -32.44 6.51
C SER A 140 -17.24 -33.79 5.97
N LEU A 141 -17.92 -33.86 4.82
CA LEU A 141 -18.33 -35.12 4.22
C LEU A 141 -17.14 -36.02 3.87
N ASP A 142 -16.13 -35.49 3.17
CA ASP A 142 -14.93 -36.28 2.78
C ASP A 142 -14.08 -36.66 4.00
N ALA A 143 -13.96 -35.72 4.95
CA ALA A 143 -13.28 -35.93 6.22
C ALA A 143 -13.92 -37.07 7.04
N VAL A 144 -15.25 -37.07 7.17
CA VAL A 144 -15.98 -38.12 7.89
C VAL A 144 -15.90 -39.46 7.15
N ILE A 145 -15.98 -39.48 5.81
CA ILE A 145 -15.79 -40.72 5.02
C ILE A 145 -14.39 -41.30 5.26
N THR A 146 -13.36 -40.45 5.27
CA THR A 146 -11.97 -40.85 5.54
C THR A 146 -11.81 -41.39 6.97
N ALA A 147 -12.44 -40.74 7.96
CA ALA A 147 -12.41 -41.16 9.36
C ALA A 147 -13.07 -42.52 9.58
N VAL A 148 -14.24 -42.76 8.97
CA VAL A 148 -14.96 -44.04 9.05
C VAL A 148 -14.19 -45.17 8.38
N GLY A 149 -13.37 -44.87 7.37
CA GLY A 149 -12.46 -45.83 6.75
C GLY A 149 -11.26 -46.24 7.63
N MET A 150 -10.95 -45.50 8.70
CA MET A 150 -9.74 -45.73 9.52
C MET A 150 -10.04 -46.33 10.90
N VAL A 151 -11.15 -45.96 11.56
CA VAL A 151 -11.43 -46.42 12.94
C VAL A 151 -12.87 -46.90 13.07
N ASN A 152 -13.04 -48.16 13.50
CA ASN A 152 -14.34 -48.81 13.57
C ASN A 152 -15.18 -48.44 14.82
N HIS A 153 -14.69 -47.51 15.66
CA HIS A 153 -15.35 -47.12 16.91
C HIS A 153 -15.93 -45.71 16.83
N LEU A 154 -17.24 -45.63 16.65
CA LEU A 154 -17.99 -44.38 16.54
C LEU A 154 -17.78 -43.40 17.72
N PRO A 155 -17.77 -43.84 19.00
CA PRO A 155 -17.45 -42.93 20.12
C PRO A 155 -16.05 -42.32 20.06
N VAL A 156 -15.06 -43.07 19.53
CA VAL A 156 -13.68 -42.59 19.37
C VAL A 156 -13.61 -41.52 18.28
N MET A 157 -14.31 -41.73 17.16
CA MET A 157 -14.41 -40.73 16.10
C MET A 157 -15.13 -39.46 16.58
N MET A 158 -16.22 -39.59 17.34
CA MET A 158 -16.92 -38.43 17.92
C MET A 158 -16.02 -37.65 18.88
N ALA A 159 -15.28 -38.35 19.75
CA ALA A 159 -14.32 -37.72 20.66
C ALA A 159 -13.23 -36.98 19.88
N ALA A 160 -12.70 -37.57 18.81
CA ALA A 160 -11.70 -36.92 17.95
C ALA A 160 -12.24 -35.63 17.32
N VAL A 161 -13.46 -35.66 16.78
CA VAL A 161 -14.11 -34.48 16.18
C VAL A 161 -14.31 -33.36 17.21
N VAL A 162 -14.77 -33.70 18.42
CA VAL A 162 -14.97 -32.71 19.49
C VAL A 162 -13.64 -32.09 19.93
N ILE A 163 -12.59 -32.90 20.11
CA ILE A 163 -11.26 -32.43 20.49
C ILE A 163 -10.68 -31.53 19.39
N ALA A 164 -10.71 -31.97 18.13
CA ALA A 164 -10.23 -31.19 17.00
C ALA A 164 -10.98 -29.85 16.87
N MET A 165 -12.31 -29.86 17.03
CA MET A 165 -13.11 -28.63 16.98
C MET A 165 -12.82 -27.67 18.13
N ALA A 166 -12.58 -28.18 19.34
CA ALA A 166 -12.15 -27.34 20.46
C ALA A 166 -10.81 -26.65 20.18
N VAL A 167 -9.84 -27.37 19.60
CA VAL A 167 -8.57 -26.80 19.15
C VAL A 167 -8.79 -25.75 18.07
N MET A 168 -9.62 -26.02 17.07
CA MET A 168 -9.95 -25.07 16.00
C MET A 168 -10.64 -23.81 16.52
N LEU A 169 -11.55 -23.93 17.49
CA LEU A 169 -12.19 -22.79 18.15
C LEU A 169 -11.15 -21.87 18.82
N LEU A 170 -10.18 -22.45 19.55
CA LEU A 170 -9.10 -21.69 20.18
C LEU A 170 -8.16 -21.05 19.14
N ALA A 171 -7.86 -21.78 18.06
CA ALA A 171 -7.00 -21.30 16.97
C ALA A 171 -7.69 -20.29 16.03
N SER A 172 -9.02 -20.23 16.04
CA SER A 172 -9.80 -19.40 15.09
C SER A 172 -9.44 -17.92 15.14
N LYS A 173 -9.28 -17.36 16.34
CA LYS A 173 -8.93 -15.96 16.55
C LYS A 173 -7.60 -15.56 15.92
N PRO A 174 -6.46 -16.18 16.30
CA PRO A 174 -5.17 -15.87 15.73
C PRO A 174 -5.11 -16.20 14.23
N LEU A 175 -5.73 -17.31 13.79
CA LEU A 175 -5.69 -17.67 12.38
C LEU A 175 -6.39 -16.63 11.49
N THR A 176 -7.57 -16.13 11.88
CA THR A 176 -8.23 -15.06 11.10
C THR A 176 -7.38 -13.80 11.00
N ARG A 177 -6.69 -13.41 12.08
CA ARG A 177 -5.79 -12.24 12.03
C ARG A 177 -4.65 -12.49 11.03
N PHE A 178 -4.02 -13.66 11.11
CA PHE A 178 -2.96 -14.06 10.21
C PHE A 178 -3.43 -14.09 8.74
N VAL A 179 -4.57 -14.70 8.45
CA VAL A 179 -5.16 -14.76 7.09
C VAL A 179 -5.46 -13.36 6.55
N ASN A 180 -5.94 -12.44 7.40
CA ASN A 180 -6.22 -11.06 7.01
C ASN A 180 -4.94 -10.24 6.76
N GLU A 181 -3.85 -10.53 7.47
CA GLU A 181 -2.54 -9.88 7.29
C GLU A 181 -1.77 -10.42 6.08
N HIS A 182 -2.11 -11.63 5.60
CA HIS A 182 -1.41 -12.32 4.52
C HIS A 182 -2.33 -12.66 3.33
N PRO A 183 -2.56 -11.72 2.39
CA PRO A 183 -3.43 -11.93 1.23
C PRO A 183 -3.03 -13.10 0.32
N THR A 184 -1.73 -13.43 0.24
CA THR A 184 -1.22 -14.55 -0.56
C THR A 184 -1.69 -15.90 -0.02
N VAL A 185 -1.78 -16.05 1.30
CA VAL A 185 -2.32 -17.25 1.97
C VAL A 185 -3.78 -17.44 1.62
N VAL A 186 -4.56 -16.35 1.53
CA VAL A 186 -5.98 -16.43 1.14
C VAL A 186 -6.14 -16.97 -0.27
N VAL A 187 -5.39 -16.44 -1.24
CA VAL A 187 -5.45 -16.90 -2.64
C VAL A 187 -5.06 -18.38 -2.74
N LEU A 188 -4.05 -18.80 -1.98
CA LEU A 188 -3.62 -20.20 -1.91
C LEU A 188 -4.74 -21.11 -1.35
N CYS A 189 -5.40 -20.72 -0.26
CA CYS A 189 -6.52 -21.47 0.29
C CYS A 189 -7.74 -21.53 -0.65
N LEU A 190 -8.06 -20.44 -1.36
CA LEU A 190 -9.11 -20.45 -2.39
C LEU A 190 -8.76 -21.39 -3.56
N SER A 191 -7.48 -21.47 -3.93
CA SER A 191 -7.00 -22.39 -4.95
C SER A 191 -7.10 -23.85 -4.51
N PHE A 192 -6.83 -24.16 -3.23
CA PHE A 192 -7.06 -25.49 -2.67
C PHE A 192 -8.55 -25.84 -2.65
N LEU A 193 -9.41 -24.89 -2.29
CA LEU A 193 -10.85 -25.07 -2.33
C LEU A 193 -11.35 -25.40 -3.74
N LEU A 194 -10.83 -24.73 -4.76
CA LEU A 194 -11.11 -25.03 -6.16
C LEU A 194 -10.66 -26.46 -6.54
N MET A 195 -9.46 -26.84 -6.12
CA MET A 195 -8.90 -28.18 -6.39
C MET A 195 -9.71 -29.29 -5.70
N ILE A 196 -10.09 -29.10 -4.43
CA ILE A 196 -10.95 -30.02 -3.68
C ILE A 196 -12.34 -30.08 -4.31
N GLY A 197 -12.90 -28.93 -4.69
CA GLY A 197 -14.18 -28.85 -5.42
C GLY A 197 -14.16 -29.65 -6.72
N LEU A 198 -13.09 -29.52 -7.51
CA LEU A 198 -12.89 -30.30 -8.73
C LEU A 198 -12.77 -31.80 -8.43
N SER A 199 -12.04 -32.17 -7.37
CA SER A 199 -11.92 -33.58 -6.96
C SER A 199 -13.25 -34.18 -6.55
N LEU A 200 -14.08 -33.46 -5.79
CA LEU A 200 -15.41 -33.91 -5.38
C LEU A 200 -16.35 -34.10 -6.57
N VAL A 201 -16.30 -33.20 -7.56
CA VAL A 201 -17.05 -33.37 -8.81
C VAL A 201 -16.56 -34.61 -9.56
N ALA A 202 -15.25 -34.79 -9.69
CA ALA A 202 -14.68 -35.96 -10.36
C ALA A 202 -15.07 -37.28 -9.68
N GLU A 203 -14.98 -37.34 -8.35
CA GLU A 203 -15.41 -38.50 -7.56
C GLU A 203 -16.91 -38.75 -7.67
N GLY A 204 -17.74 -37.70 -7.74
CA GLY A 204 -19.18 -37.80 -7.98
C GLY A 204 -19.56 -38.39 -9.35
N PHE A 205 -18.68 -38.30 -10.35
CA PHE A 205 -18.82 -39.00 -11.63
C PHE A 205 -18.16 -40.39 -11.62
N GLY A 206 -17.62 -40.84 -10.49
CA GLY A 206 -16.92 -42.12 -10.36
C GLY A 206 -15.43 -42.09 -10.74
N PHE A 207 -14.89 -40.92 -11.12
CA PHE A 207 -13.46 -40.77 -11.38
C PHE A 207 -12.70 -40.59 -10.07
N HIS A 208 -12.02 -41.65 -9.64
CA HIS A 208 -11.25 -41.62 -8.40
C HIS A 208 -9.89 -40.96 -8.64
N ILE A 209 -9.70 -39.77 -8.08
CA ILE A 209 -8.40 -39.08 -8.08
C ILE A 209 -7.62 -39.57 -6.85
N PRO A 210 -6.40 -40.14 -7.02
CA PRO A 210 -5.60 -40.55 -5.87
C PRO A 210 -5.26 -39.33 -4.99
N LYS A 211 -5.72 -39.36 -3.73
CA LYS A 211 -5.56 -38.23 -2.79
C LYS A 211 -4.10 -37.80 -2.59
N GLY A 212 -3.14 -38.70 -2.81
CA GLY A 212 -1.71 -38.39 -2.79
C GLY A 212 -1.30 -37.27 -3.76
N TYR A 213 -1.92 -37.18 -4.94
CA TYR A 213 -1.65 -36.10 -5.90
C TYR A 213 -2.16 -34.74 -5.38
N LEU A 214 -3.34 -34.72 -4.75
CA LEU A 214 -3.89 -33.52 -4.14
C LEU A 214 -2.98 -33.03 -3.01
N TYR A 215 -2.57 -33.93 -2.11
CA TYR A 215 -1.68 -33.59 -1.01
C TYR A 215 -0.30 -33.15 -1.48
N ALA A 216 0.23 -33.73 -2.55
CA ALA A 216 1.49 -33.29 -3.15
C ALA A 216 1.37 -31.87 -3.74
N ALA A 217 0.27 -31.57 -4.44
CA ALA A 217 0.02 -30.24 -5.00
C ALA A 217 -0.14 -29.17 -3.90
N ILE A 218 -0.88 -29.49 -2.84
CA ILE A 218 -1.04 -28.65 -1.65
C ILE A 218 0.32 -28.42 -0.98
N GLY A 219 1.07 -29.48 -0.70
CA GLY A 219 2.38 -29.40 -0.05
C GLY A 219 3.40 -28.59 -0.85
N PHE A 220 3.44 -28.79 -2.17
CA PHE A 220 4.31 -28.01 -3.05
C PHE A 220 3.93 -26.52 -3.06
N SER A 221 2.64 -26.21 -3.10
CA SER A 221 2.15 -24.82 -3.07
C SER A 221 2.47 -24.12 -1.75
N ILE A 222 2.30 -24.81 -0.61
CA ILE A 222 2.69 -24.30 0.71
C ILE A 222 4.20 -24.04 0.77
N LEU A 223 5.02 -24.93 0.19
CA LEU A 223 6.47 -24.79 0.16
C LEU A 223 6.90 -23.57 -0.68
N ILE A 224 6.28 -23.36 -1.83
CA ILE A 224 6.49 -22.15 -2.64
C ILE A 224 6.11 -20.89 -1.84
N GLU A 225 4.93 -20.89 -1.21
CA GLU A 225 4.48 -19.74 -0.42
C GLU A 225 5.39 -19.48 0.79
N LEU A 226 5.92 -20.53 1.42
CA LEU A 226 6.91 -20.39 2.49
C LEU A 226 8.18 -19.69 1.99
N PHE A 227 8.71 -20.08 0.82
CA PHE A 227 9.85 -19.41 0.23
C PHE A 227 9.53 -17.96 -0.17
N ASN A 228 8.34 -17.71 -0.70
CA ASN A 228 7.88 -16.37 -1.04
C ASN A 228 7.79 -15.45 0.19
N GLN A 229 7.24 -15.96 1.30
CA GLN A 229 7.18 -15.23 2.56
C GLN A 229 8.56 -14.98 3.16
N ILE A 230 9.47 -15.97 3.11
CA ILE A 230 10.85 -15.80 3.56
C ILE A 230 11.58 -14.76 2.71
N ALA A 231 11.42 -14.80 1.39
CA ALA A 231 12.01 -13.83 0.47
C ALA A 231 11.52 -12.41 0.78
N ARG A 232 10.21 -12.22 0.94
CA ARG A 232 9.61 -10.92 1.31
C ARG A 232 10.11 -10.44 2.68
N ARG A 233 10.18 -11.33 3.67
CA ARG A 233 10.72 -11.00 5.00
C ARG A 233 12.20 -10.63 4.96
N ASN A 234 12.99 -11.32 4.14
CA ASN A 234 14.42 -11.03 3.97
C ASN A 234 14.62 -9.68 3.27
N PHE A 235 13.79 -9.36 2.27
CA PHE A 235 13.78 -8.05 1.62
C PHE A 235 13.47 -6.92 2.62
N ILE A 236 12.41 -7.07 3.42
CA ILE A 236 12.05 -6.11 4.48
C ILE A 236 13.15 -6.02 5.54
N LYS A 237 13.76 -7.15 5.94
CA LYS A 237 14.87 -7.17 6.90
C LYS A 237 16.10 -6.44 6.37
N GLN A 238 16.42 -6.60 5.09
CA GLN A 238 17.53 -5.89 4.44
C GLN A 238 17.27 -4.38 4.38
N GLN A 239 16.01 -3.95 4.24
CA GLN A 239 15.63 -2.54 4.41
C GLN A 239 15.67 -2.06 5.87
N SER A 240 15.41 -2.95 6.85
CA SER A 240 15.38 -2.62 8.29
C SER A 240 16.74 -2.59 9.00
N ASN A 241 17.83 -2.96 8.32
CA ASN A 241 19.18 -2.68 8.79
C ASN A 241 19.45 -1.18 8.66
N GLN A 242 18.75 -0.39 9.49
CA GLN A 242 19.17 0.96 9.81
C GLN A 242 20.65 0.88 10.19
N PRO A 243 21.54 1.56 9.46
CA PRO A 243 22.95 1.55 9.79
C PRO A 243 23.10 2.01 11.24
N LEU A 244 24.07 1.47 11.98
CA LEU A 244 24.33 1.83 13.39
C LEU A 244 24.31 3.36 13.62
N ARG A 245 24.68 4.12 12.59
CA ARG A 245 24.62 5.59 12.51
C ARG A 245 23.22 6.19 12.72
N ALA A 246 22.16 5.60 12.20
CA ALA A 246 20.78 6.08 12.40
C ALA A 246 20.34 5.88 13.86
N ARG A 247 20.76 4.81 14.53
CA ARG A 247 20.54 4.62 15.97
C ARG A 247 21.33 5.60 16.82
N THR A 248 22.57 5.92 16.42
CA THR A 248 23.37 6.94 17.11
C THR A 248 22.78 8.33 16.90
N ALA A 249 22.29 8.64 15.69
CA ALA A 249 21.60 9.89 15.38
C ALA A 249 20.30 10.01 16.19
N ASP A 250 19.49 8.96 16.29
CA ASP A 250 18.27 8.95 17.10
C ASP A 250 18.57 9.08 18.61
N ALA A 251 19.68 8.51 19.09
CA ALA A 251 20.17 8.68 20.46
C ALA A 251 20.70 10.09 20.73
N ILE A 252 21.40 10.70 19.76
CA ILE A 252 21.88 12.09 19.82
C ILE A 252 20.68 13.06 19.77
N LEU A 253 19.69 12.81 18.90
CA LEU A 253 18.45 13.59 18.80
C LEU A 253 17.61 13.50 20.08
N ARG A 254 17.57 12.32 20.73
CA ARG A 254 16.96 12.16 22.07
C ARG A 254 17.72 12.90 23.17
N LEU A 255 19.05 13.03 23.05
CA LEU A 255 19.88 13.84 23.94
C LEU A 255 19.75 15.35 23.67
N MET A 256 19.46 15.74 22.43
CA MET A 256 19.25 17.11 21.97
C MET A 256 17.79 17.61 22.10
N GLY A 257 16.94 16.91 22.87
CA GLY A 257 15.61 17.38 23.23
C GLY A 257 14.47 16.99 22.28
N GLY A 258 14.72 16.13 21.29
CA GLY A 258 13.69 15.60 20.38
C GLY A 258 12.73 14.63 21.07
N ARG A 259 11.81 15.12 21.89
CA ARG A 259 10.63 14.35 22.32
C ARG A 259 9.62 14.31 21.18
N ARG A 260 9.57 13.17 20.50
CA ARG A 260 8.44 12.77 19.65
C ARG A 260 7.16 12.80 20.50
N GLN A 261 6.26 13.74 20.23
CA GLN A 261 4.90 13.75 20.78
C GLN A 261 4.15 12.58 20.15
N VAL A 262 4.23 11.40 20.79
CA VAL A 262 3.21 10.37 20.64
C VAL A 262 2.32 10.52 21.86
N ASN A 263 1.11 10.98 21.61
CA ASN A 263 0.09 11.20 22.62
C ASN A 263 -0.31 9.85 23.25
N VAL A 264 0.28 9.52 24.41
CA VAL A 264 -0.26 8.53 25.34
C VAL A 264 -0.17 9.13 26.73
N GLN A 265 -1.35 9.41 27.30
CA GLN A 265 -1.54 9.77 28.71
C GLN A 265 -0.79 8.79 29.62
N SER A 266 0.05 9.30 30.53
CA SER A 266 0.10 8.95 31.97
C SER A 266 1.31 9.60 32.66
N ASP A 267 1.01 10.29 33.75
CA ASP A 267 1.77 10.50 35.00
C ASP A 267 3.23 10.99 35.01
N ASN A 268 3.32 12.27 35.39
CA ASN A 268 3.99 12.83 36.57
C ASN A 268 5.52 12.69 36.80
N GLU A 269 6.03 13.84 37.27
CA GLU A 269 7.24 14.13 38.06
C GLU A 269 8.60 14.45 37.38
N ASN A 270 8.97 15.72 37.58
CA ASN A 270 10.31 16.29 37.80
C ASN A 270 11.45 15.86 36.88
N ARG A 271 11.72 16.70 35.87
CA ARG A 271 13.09 16.95 35.38
C ARG A 271 13.24 18.42 34.99
N ASN A 272 14.06 19.14 35.75
CA ASN A 272 14.48 20.50 35.43
C ASN A 272 15.10 20.55 34.02
N PRO A 273 14.73 21.51 33.16
CA PRO A 273 15.41 21.71 31.89
C PRO A 273 16.78 22.34 32.15
N VAL A 274 17.83 21.76 31.55
CA VAL A 274 19.14 22.40 31.41
C VAL A 274 19.06 23.33 30.20
N PRO A 275 19.58 24.57 30.25
CA PRO A 275 19.52 25.49 29.13
C PRO A 275 20.49 25.03 28.02
N VAL A 276 20.02 24.95 26.78
CA VAL A 276 20.90 24.87 25.61
C VAL A 276 21.32 26.31 25.25
N PRO A 277 22.61 26.59 24.97
CA PRO A 277 23.03 27.93 24.56
C PRO A 277 22.36 28.29 23.23
N GLU A 278 21.63 29.40 23.19
CA GLU A 278 21.20 30.03 21.95
C GLU A 278 22.44 30.44 21.14
N GLY A 279 22.48 30.07 19.86
CA GLY A 279 23.47 30.60 18.90
C GLY A 279 24.39 29.62 18.16
N ALA A 280 24.21 28.30 18.26
CA ALA A 280 25.15 27.34 17.61
C ALA A 280 24.86 27.05 16.11
N PHE A 281 23.66 27.33 15.61
CA PHE A 281 23.27 27.08 14.21
C PHE A 281 22.38 28.21 13.70
N VAL A 282 22.67 28.67 12.48
CA VAL A 282 21.84 29.63 11.73
C VAL A 282 20.55 28.92 11.26
N GLU A 283 19.47 29.66 11.03
CA GLU A 283 18.15 29.11 10.74
C GLU A 283 18.11 28.28 9.44
N GLU A 284 18.88 28.69 8.42
CA GLU A 284 19.06 27.97 7.16
C GLU A 284 19.78 26.62 7.36
N GLU A 285 20.72 26.55 8.30
CA GLU A 285 21.39 25.29 8.64
C GLU A 285 20.41 24.32 9.29
N ARG A 286 19.49 24.82 10.14
CA ARG A 286 18.43 24.00 10.75
C ARG A 286 17.43 23.51 9.69
N TYR A 287 17.08 24.36 8.74
CA TYR A 287 16.20 24.00 7.62
C TYR A 287 16.80 22.86 6.78
N MET A 288 18.06 23.00 6.36
CA MET A 288 18.75 21.95 5.59
C MET A 288 18.88 20.64 6.38
N ILE A 289 19.19 20.71 7.69
CA ILE A 289 19.28 19.51 8.54
C ILE A 289 17.92 18.79 8.58
N ASN A 290 16.82 19.53 8.74
CA ASN A 290 15.47 18.97 8.70
C ASN A 290 15.13 18.37 7.32
N GLY A 291 15.54 19.03 6.23
CA GLY A 291 15.43 18.50 4.86
C GLY A 291 16.11 17.14 4.70
N VAL A 292 17.38 17.02 5.13
CA VAL A 292 18.12 15.74 5.09
C VAL A 292 17.44 14.66 5.94
N LEU A 293 16.98 15.00 7.15
CA LEU A 293 16.31 14.04 8.04
C LEU A 293 14.95 13.59 7.48
N SER A 294 14.21 14.49 6.83
CA SER A 294 12.90 14.20 6.24
C SER A 294 13.00 13.39 4.95
N LEU A 295 14.09 13.54 4.17
CA LEU A 295 14.31 12.82 2.91
C LEU A 295 14.23 11.29 3.09
N ALA A 296 14.70 10.77 4.23
CA ALA A 296 14.61 9.35 4.59
C ALA A 296 13.18 8.82 4.80
N SER A 297 12.22 9.73 4.97
CA SER A 297 10.81 9.43 5.21
C SER A 297 9.90 9.85 4.05
N ARG A 298 10.44 10.51 3.02
CA ARG A 298 9.70 10.90 1.81
C ARG A 298 9.61 9.72 0.85
N SER A 299 8.55 9.71 0.03
CA SER A 299 8.44 8.80 -1.09
C SER A 299 9.11 9.40 -2.33
N LEU A 300 9.54 8.55 -3.26
CA LEU A 300 10.07 8.98 -4.55
C LEU A 300 9.06 9.84 -5.33
N ARG A 301 7.77 9.50 -5.22
CA ARG A 301 6.66 10.24 -5.81
C ARG A 301 6.56 11.69 -5.31
N GLY A 302 6.97 11.95 -4.06
CA GLY A 302 6.95 13.29 -3.47
C GLY A 302 8.17 14.15 -3.79
N ILE A 303 9.09 13.68 -4.63
CA ILE A 303 10.28 14.43 -5.07
C ILE A 303 10.54 14.34 -6.58
N MET A 304 9.74 13.57 -7.33
CA MET A 304 9.95 13.39 -8.77
C MET A 304 9.17 14.42 -9.56
N THR A 305 9.67 14.79 -10.75
CA THR A 305 8.85 15.44 -11.77
C THR A 305 7.80 14.42 -12.25
N PRO A 306 6.49 14.68 -12.07
CA PRO A 306 5.44 13.74 -12.41
C PRO A 306 5.34 13.56 -13.93
N ARG A 307 4.81 12.41 -14.37
CA ARG A 307 4.64 12.04 -15.78
C ARG A 307 4.09 13.16 -16.68
N GLY A 308 3.09 13.90 -16.19
CA GLY A 308 2.41 14.95 -16.95
C GLY A 308 3.27 16.18 -17.26
N GLU A 309 4.36 16.38 -16.52
CA GLU A 309 5.26 17.53 -16.65
C GLU A 309 6.56 17.18 -17.39
N ILE A 310 6.73 15.90 -17.78
CA ILE A 310 7.92 15.47 -18.51
C ILE A 310 7.89 16.02 -19.94
N SER A 311 8.90 16.80 -20.30
CA SER A 311 9.20 17.13 -21.70
C SER A 311 10.01 15.99 -22.33
N TRP A 312 9.46 15.32 -23.35
CA TRP A 312 10.07 14.18 -24.03
C TRP A 312 9.94 14.30 -25.55
N VAL A 313 10.84 13.68 -26.29
CA VAL A 313 10.91 13.74 -27.76
C VAL A 313 10.46 12.42 -28.35
N ASP A 314 9.51 12.46 -29.27
CA ASP A 314 9.12 11.31 -30.07
C ASP A 314 10.04 11.19 -31.30
N ALA A 315 10.77 10.08 -31.38
CA ALA A 315 11.67 9.80 -32.49
C ALA A 315 10.95 9.49 -33.82
N SER A 316 9.62 9.32 -33.78
CA SER A 316 8.80 9.12 -34.98
C SER A 316 8.42 10.43 -35.70
N LEU A 317 8.63 11.58 -35.05
CA LEU A 317 8.35 12.91 -35.61
C LEU A 317 9.34 13.30 -36.71
N SER A 318 8.95 14.28 -37.52
CA SER A 318 9.83 14.84 -38.53
C SER A 318 11.00 15.62 -37.90
N VAL A 319 12.12 15.71 -38.63
CA VAL A 319 13.32 16.44 -38.21
C VAL A 319 13.00 17.90 -37.82
N ASP A 320 12.11 18.56 -38.57
CA ASP A 320 11.72 19.94 -38.32
C ASP A 320 10.91 20.10 -37.03
N GLU A 321 10.00 19.16 -36.74
CA GLU A 321 9.19 19.15 -35.51
C GLU A 321 10.06 18.90 -34.28
N ILE A 322 10.97 17.92 -34.34
CA ILE A 322 11.91 17.63 -33.24
C ILE A 322 12.80 18.86 -32.98
N ARG A 323 13.30 19.49 -34.04
CA ARG A 323 14.12 20.70 -33.93
C ARG A 323 13.34 21.84 -33.28
N GLN A 324 12.10 22.07 -33.69
CA GLN A 324 11.26 23.12 -33.11
C GLN A 324 10.99 22.86 -31.63
N GLN A 325 10.67 21.61 -31.26
CA GLN A 325 10.45 21.22 -29.87
C GLN A 325 11.68 21.49 -29.01
N LEU A 326 12.87 21.10 -29.49
CA LEU A 326 14.13 21.32 -28.80
C LEU A 326 14.48 22.80 -28.61
N LEU A 327 14.15 23.66 -29.56
CA LEU A 327 14.40 25.10 -29.46
C LEU A 327 13.39 25.81 -28.56
N SER A 328 12.19 25.25 -28.40
CA SER A 328 11.13 25.81 -27.55
C SER A 328 11.23 25.43 -26.08
N SER A 329 12.07 24.47 -25.73
CA SER A 329 12.18 23.94 -24.37
C SER A 329 13.48 24.40 -23.69
N PRO A 330 13.45 24.79 -22.40
CA PRO A 330 14.63 25.23 -21.66
C PRO A 330 15.53 24.06 -21.23
N HIS A 331 15.08 22.81 -21.39
CA HIS A 331 15.77 21.64 -20.85
C HIS A 331 16.97 21.20 -21.71
N SER A 332 18.02 20.75 -21.05
CA SER A 332 19.26 20.31 -21.70
C SER A 332 19.30 18.82 -22.06
N LEU A 333 18.40 18.01 -21.47
CA LEU A 333 18.33 16.56 -21.60
C LEU A 333 16.88 16.15 -21.82
N PHE A 334 16.65 15.22 -22.75
CA PHE A 334 15.32 14.73 -23.09
C PHE A 334 15.28 13.20 -23.08
N PRO A 335 14.21 12.59 -22.53
CA PRO A 335 13.85 11.23 -22.87
C PRO A 335 13.45 11.19 -24.35
N VAL A 336 14.04 10.26 -25.10
CA VAL A 336 13.67 9.98 -26.49
C VAL A 336 12.87 8.68 -26.50
N CYS A 337 11.64 8.75 -26.99
CA CYS A 337 10.68 7.66 -26.96
C CYS A 337 10.12 7.37 -28.36
N ARG A 338 9.39 6.26 -28.51
CA ARG A 338 8.70 5.90 -29.76
C ARG A 338 7.18 5.97 -29.59
N GLY A 339 6.56 7.01 -30.12
CA GLY A 339 5.10 7.21 -30.12
C GLY A 339 4.52 7.59 -28.75
N GLU A 340 4.91 6.92 -27.67
CA GLU A 340 4.49 7.21 -26.30
C GLU A 340 5.64 7.19 -25.31
N LEU A 341 5.46 7.89 -24.19
CA LEU A 341 6.48 8.07 -23.15
C LEU A 341 6.91 6.75 -22.48
N ASP A 342 6.08 5.71 -22.51
CA ASP A 342 6.43 4.41 -21.94
C ASP A 342 7.44 3.63 -22.79
N GLU A 343 7.51 3.93 -24.09
CA GLU A 343 8.41 3.28 -25.05
C GLU A 343 9.74 4.05 -25.15
N ILE A 344 10.49 4.10 -24.05
CA ILE A 344 11.76 4.83 -23.95
C ILE A 344 12.87 4.11 -24.71
N ILE A 345 13.51 4.85 -25.63
CA ILE A 345 14.70 4.38 -26.37
C ILE A 345 15.97 4.76 -25.60
N GLY A 346 16.03 5.98 -25.07
CA GLY A 346 17.19 6.46 -24.31
C GLY A 346 17.06 7.92 -23.87
N VAL A 347 18.15 8.48 -23.35
CA VAL A 347 18.23 9.88 -22.91
C VAL A 347 19.32 10.59 -23.70
N VAL A 348 18.98 11.71 -24.32
CA VAL A 348 19.89 12.45 -25.22
C VAL A 348 19.93 13.92 -24.82
N ARG A 349 21.12 14.52 -24.90
CA ARG A 349 21.26 15.97 -24.71
C ARG A 349 20.67 16.73 -25.90
N ALA A 350 19.96 17.81 -25.62
CA ALA A 350 19.37 18.69 -26.64
C ALA A 350 20.38 19.09 -27.71
N LYS A 351 21.57 19.54 -27.27
CA LYS A 351 22.66 19.94 -28.17
C LYS A 351 23.15 18.81 -29.07
N GLU A 352 23.28 17.59 -28.54
CA GLU A 352 23.74 16.43 -29.32
C GLU A 352 22.69 16.01 -30.34
N MET A 353 21.41 16.07 -29.96
CA MET A 353 20.31 15.79 -30.86
C MET A 353 20.21 16.84 -31.97
N LEU A 354 20.41 18.13 -31.69
CA LEU A 354 20.44 19.17 -32.72
C LEU A 354 21.56 18.95 -33.74
N VAL A 355 22.78 18.62 -33.30
CA VAL A 355 23.90 18.30 -34.19
C VAL A 355 23.58 17.08 -35.05
N ALA A 356 22.99 16.05 -34.45
CA ALA A 356 22.60 14.85 -35.17
C ALA A 356 21.55 15.09 -36.26
N LEU A 357 20.56 15.94 -35.99
CA LEU A 357 19.55 16.34 -36.95
C LEU A 357 20.18 17.09 -38.14
N GLU A 358 21.18 17.94 -37.89
CA GLU A 358 21.92 18.65 -38.95
C GLU A 358 22.78 17.71 -39.81
N GLU A 359 23.38 16.67 -39.20
CA GLU A 359 24.18 15.66 -39.89
C GLU A 359 23.32 14.57 -40.58
N GLY A 360 22.00 14.61 -40.42
CA GLY A 360 21.07 13.60 -40.96
C GLY A 360 21.15 12.23 -40.26
N VAL A 361 21.66 12.19 -39.04
CA VAL A 361 21.75 10.98 -38.22
C VAL A 361 20.39 10.67 -37.62
N ASN A 362 20.02 9.38 -37.59
CA ASN A 362 18.76 8.95 -37.00
C ASN A 362 18.76 9.14 -35.47
N VAL A 363 17.75 9.86 -34.97
CA VAL A 363 17.56 10.17 -33.54
C VAL A 363 17.41 8.90 -32.69
N GLU A 364 16.72 7.86 -33.18
CA GLU A 364 16.60 6.58 -32.48
C GLU A 364 17.96 5.92 -32.26
N ALA A 365 18.86 6.00 -33.25
CA ALA A 365 20.18 5.37 -33.16
C ALA A 365 21.06 6.01 -32.09
N ILE A 366 20.95 7.33 -31.93
CA ILE A 366 21.68 8.07 -30.90
C ILE A 366 21.09 7.81 -29.51
N ALA A 367 19.76 7.80 -29.41
CA ALA A 367 19.08 7.46 -28.17
C ALA A 367 19.45 6.05 -27.69
N ALA A 368 19.48 5.06 -28.60
CA ALA A 368 19.85 3.69 -28.27
C ALA A 368 21.31 3.55 -27.77
N ALA A 369 22.20 4.49 -28.12
CA ALA A 369 23.57 4.52 -27.63
C ALA A 369 23.69 5.06 -26.19
N SER A 370 22.66 5.76 -25.69
CA SER A 370 22.61 6.37 -24.37
C SER A 370 21.36 5.90 -23.59
N PRO A 371 21.36 4.66 -23.08
CA PRO A 371 20.19 4.08 -22.43
C PRO A 371 19.81 4.82 -21.14
N ALA A 372 18.51 4.96 -20.90
CA ALA A 372 17.97 5.54 -19.68
C ALA A 372 18.26 4.65 -18.46
N ILE A 373 18.57 5.27 -17.32
CA ILE A 373 18.59 4.56 -16.04
C ILE A 373 17.18 4.54 -15.49
N VAL A 374 16.61 3.35 -15.32
CA VAL A 374 15.24 3.16 -14.83
C VAL A 374 15.26 2.60 -13.41
N VAL A 375 14.41 3.13 -12.54
CA VAL A 375 14.24 2.66 -11.16
C VAL A 375 12.76 2.48 -10.82
N PRO A 376 12.41 1.55 -9.92
CA PRO A 376 11.03 1.41 -9.46
C PRO A 376 10.62 2.58 -8.57
N GLU A 377 9.34 2.97 -8.60
CA GLU A 377 8.79 4.02 -7.72
C GLU A 377 8.91 3.72 -6.22
N THR A 378 9.15 2.46 -5.86
CA THR A 378 9.36 2.00 -4.48
C THR A 378 10.80 2.23 -3.98
N LEU A 379 11.71 2.77 -4.81
CA LEU A 379 13.09 3.03 -4.40
C LEU A 379 13.15 4.19 -3.41
N ASP A 380 13.96 4.01 -2.36
CA ASP A 380 14.19 5.04 -1.35
C ASP A 380 15.03 6.23 -1.90
N PRO A 381 14.65 7.49 -1.63
CA PRO A 381 15.39 8.68 -2.08
C PRO A 381 16.88 8.70 -1.71
N ILE A 382 17.28 8.14 -0.56
CA ILE A 382 18.70 8.08 -0.16
C ILE A 382 19.45 7.08 -1.04
N ASN A 383 18.82 5.96 -1.38
CA ASN A 383 19.41 4.99 -2.30
C ASN A 383 19.45 5.53 -3.74
N LEU A 384 18.48 6.37 -4.13
CA LEU A 384 18.46 7.07 -5.41
C LEU A 384 19.69 7.98 -5.58
N LEU A 385 20.16 8.66 -4.53
CA LEU A 385 21.39 9.46 -4.59
C LEU A 385 22.60 8.64 -5.10
N GLY A 386 22.69 7.37 -4.70
CA GLY A 386 23.73 6.46 -5.18
C GLY A 386 23.58 6.09 -6.67
N VAL A 387 22.36 6.12 -7.20
CA VAL A 387 22.06 5.93 -8.63
C VAL A 387 22.37 7.20 -9.41
N LEU A 388 21.89 8.37 -8.95
CA LEU A 388 22.13 9.68 -9.56
C LEU A 388 23.63 10.02 -9.64
N ARG A 389 24.41 9.70 -8.60
CA ARG A 389 25.88 9.86 -8.63
C ARG A 389 26.56 9.01 -9.71
N ARG A 390 25.98 7.88 -10.09
CA ARG A 390 26.48 7.02 -11.18
C ARG A 390 25.96 7.45 -12.54
N ALA A 391 24.85 8.17 -12.60
CA ALA A 391 24.22 8.69 -13.81
C ALA A 391 25.01 9.82 -14.50
N ARG A 392 26.12 10.30 -13.91
CA ARG A 392 27.06 11.30 -14.48
C ARG A 392 26.37 12.53 -15.10
N GLY A 393 25.38 13.07 -14.41
CA GLY A 393 24.64 14.27 -14.85
C GLY A 393 23.44 14.01 -15.75
N SER A 394 23.03 12.74 -15.94
CA SER A 394 21.71 12.37 -16.46
C SER A 394 20.68 12.30 -15.32
N PHE A 395 19.40 12.38 -15.68
CA PHE A 395 18.30 12.03 -14.78
C PHE A 395 18.00 10.53 -14.82
N VAL A 396 17.15 10.09 -13.88
CA VAL A 396 16.68 8.72 -13.73
C VAL A 396 15.18 8.68 -14.03
N ILE A 397 14.73 7.69 -14.78
CA ILE A 397 13.31 7.45 -15.05
C ILE A 397 12.71 6.58 -13.95
N VAL A 398 11.51 6.92 -13.50
CA VAL A 398 10.76 6.18 -12.49
C VAL A 398 9.62 5.42 -13.14
N THR A 399 9.51 4.12 -12.89
CA THR A 399 8.41 3.27 -13.41
C THR A 399 7.68 2.53 -12.29
N ASN A 400 6.43 2.14 -12.57
CA ASN A 400 5.71 1.18 -11.74
C ASN A 400 6.11 -0.27 -12.09
N GLU A 401 5.43 -1.24 -11.46
CA GLU A 401 5.67 -2.68 -11.66
C GLU A 401 5.31 -3.20 -13.06
N PHE A 402 4.54 -2.43 -13.84
CA PHE A 402 4.14 -2.77 -15.20
C PHE A 402 5.02 -2.10 -16.27
N GLY A 403 6.04 -1.35 -15.85
CA GLY A 403 6.93 -0.62 -16.76
C GLY A 403 6.40 0.75 -17.20
N VAL A 404 5.26 1.20 -16.66
CA VAL A 404 4.68 2.52 -16.99
C VAL A 404 5.45 3.61 -16.26
N VAL A 405 5.91 4.62 -17.00
CA VAL A 405 6.63 5.79 -16.49
C VAL A 405 5.72 6.61 -15.58
N GLN A 406 6.13 6.75 -14.33
CA GLN A 406 5.44 7.58 -13.32
C GLN A 406 6.02 8.98 -13.26
N GLY A 407 7.30 9.14 -13.57
CA GLY A 407 8.03 10.39 -13.43
C GLY A 407 9.50 10.26 -13.81
N LEU A 408 10.26 11.34 -13.64
CA LEU A 408 11.72 11.33 -13.66
C LEU A 408 12.26 12.05 -12.43
N VAL A 409 13.50 11.75 -12.06
CA VAL A 409 14.18 12.43 -10.94
C VAL A 409 15.56 12.88 -11.37
N THR A 410 15.87 14.14 -11.09
CA THR A 410 17.17 14.76 -11.30
C THR A 410 17.92 14.93 -9.97
N PRO A 411 19.24 15.21 -9.99
CA PRO A 411 19.96 15.61 -8.79
C PRO A 411 19.43 16.91 -8.15
N LEU A 412 18.80 17.79 -8.93
CA LEU A 412 18.24 19.05 -8.47
C LEU A 412 17.02 18.81 -7.57
N ASP A 413 16.09 17.94 -7.97
CA ASP A 413 14.87 17.66 -7.20
C ASP A 413 15.19 17.07 -5.82
N VAL A 414 16.28 16.29 -5.72
CA VAL A 414 16.77 15.79 -4.42
C VAL A 414 17.40 16.90 -3.58
N LEU A 415 18.07 17.85 -4.23
CA LEU A 415 18.62 19.02 -3.55
C LEU A 415 17.48 19.94 -3.06
N GLU A 416 16.44 20.14 -3.86
CA GLU A 416 15.24 20.90 -3.49
C GLU A 416 14.54 20.29 -2.29
N ALA A 417 14.45 18.97 -2.26
CA ALA A 417 13.91 18.25 -1.12
C ALA A 417 14.68 18.45 0.19
N ILE A 418 15.94 18.92 0.12
CA ILE A 418 16.83 19.18 1.27
C ILE A 418 16.90 20.68 1.59
N ALA A 419 17.13 21.51 0.58
CA ALA A 419 17.53 22.91 0.73
C ALA A 419 16.40 23.91 0.38
N GLY A 420 15.23 23.42 -0.03
CA GLY A 420 14.08 24.25 -0.41
C GLY A 420 13.98 24.40 -1.92
N GLU A 421 12.88 24.99 -2.39
CA GLU A 421 12.61 25.14 -3.83
C GLU A 421 13.68 26.01 -4.49
N PHE A 422 14.28 25.48 -5.56
CA PHE A 422 15.12 26.25 -6.46
C PHE A 422 14.22 26.63 -7.63
N PRO A 423 13.89 27.92 -7.83
CA PRO A 423 12.99 28.30 -8.90
C PRO A 423 13.59 27.90 -10.24
N ASP A 424 12.77 27.28 -11.08
CA ASP A 424 13.13 27.02 -12.47
C ASP A 424 13.41 28.34 -13.21
N ALA A 425 14.13 28.27 -14.33
CA ALA A 425 14.46 29.47 -15.13
C ALA A 425 13.20 30.26 -15.59
N ASP A 426 12.03 29.62 -15.55
CA ASP A 426 10.74 30.17 -15.97
C ASP A 426 9.86 30.59 -14.77
N GLU A 427 10.27 30.30 -13.53
CA GLU A 427 9.56 30.71 -12.33
C GLU A 427 10.01 32.10 -11.87
N THR A 428 9.05 33.04 -11.85
CA THR A 428 9.30 34.37 -11.31
C THR A 428 9.37 34.30 -9.77
N PRO A 429 10.43 34.83 -9.14
CA PRO A 429 10.55 34.84 -7.69
C PRO A 429 9.31 35.45 -7.04
N GLU A 430 8.86 34.87 -5.94
CA GLU A 430 7.63 35.31 -5.26
C GLU A 430 7.77 36.69 -4.61
N ILE A 431 9.00 37.05 -4.21
CA ILE A 431 9.37 38.35 -3.66
C ILE A 431 10.53 38.92 -4.48
N VAL A 432 10.35 40.09 -5.06
CA VAL A 432 11.35 40.78 -5.90
C VAL A 432 11.61 42.17 -5.32
N ALA A 433 12.87 42.56 -5.13
CA ALA A 433 13.20 43.92 -4.72
C ALA A 433 12.81 44.94 -5.81
N ASP A 434 12.09 45.99 -5.43
CA ASP A 434 11.57 47.04 -6.31
C ASP A 434 11.82 48.44 -5.72
N GLY A 435 13.02 48.97 -5.98
CA GLY A 435 13.49 50.26 -5.44
C GLY A 435 13.63 50.20 -3.92
N ASP A 436 12.89 51.06 -3.22
CA ASP A 436 12.86 51.15 -1.74
C ASP A 436 11.89 50.12 -1.10
N GLY A 437 11.38 49.17 -1.88
CA GLY A 437 10.41 48.19 -1.41
C GLY A 437 10.53 46.84 -2.11
N TRP A 438 9.46 46.03 -2.02
CA TRP A 438 9.39 44.68 -2.56
C TRP A 438 8.08 44.48 -3.32
N LEU A 439 8.15 43.87 -4.49
CA LEU A 439 7.02 43.33 -5.22
C LEU A 439 6.77 41.89 -4.75
N VAL A 440 5.57 41.56 -4.28
CA VAL A 440 5.24 40.28 -3.64
C VAL A 440 3.96 39.70 -4.22
N LYS A 441 3.98 38.41 -4.58
CA LYS A 441 2.79 37.69 -5.05
C LYS A 441 1.79 37.52 -3.91
N GLY A 442 0.49 37.60 -4.22
CA GLY A 442 -0.56 37.41 -3.22
C GLY A 442 -0.59 36.01 -2.59
N THR A 443 -0.04 35.01 -3.28
CA THR A 443 0.09 33.61 -2.81
C THR A 443 1.24 33.40 -1.83
N THR A 444 2.14 34.37 -1.68
CA THR A 444 3.32 34.23 -0.84
C THR A 444 2.93 33.96 0.62
N ASP A 445 3.65 33.02 1.24
CA ASP A 445 3.48 32.66 2.64
C ASP A 445 3.90 33.81 3.57
N LEU A 446 3.09 34.07 4.60
CA LEU A 446 3.32 35.16 5.55
C LEU A 446 4.62 35.01 6.36
N HIS A 447 5.05 33.79 6.66
CA HIS A 447 6.34 33.56 7.31
C HIS A 447 7.50 33.88 6.37
N ALA A 448 7.41 33.49 5.09
CA ALA A 448 8.41 33.84 4.09
C ALA A 448 8.52 35.37 3.90
N LEU A 449 7.39 36.08 3.91
CA LEU A 449 7.36 37.54 3.88
C LEU A 449 8.02 38.15 5.12
N SER A 450 7.66 37.68 6.31
CA SER A 450 8.14 38.19 7.60
C SER A 450 9.66 38.04 7.75
N HIS A 451 10.18 36.89 7.32
CA HIS A 451 11.63 36.62 7.29
C HIS A 451 12.36 37.57 6.34
N THR A 452 11.81 37.80 5.13
CA THR A 452 12.44 38.65 4.11
C THR A 452 12.46 40.14 4.52
N LEU A 453 11.40 40.60 5.20
CA LEU A 453 11.26 41.98 5.63
C LEU A 453 11.85 42.25 7.03
N GLY A 454 12.28 41.21 7.76
CA GLY A 454 12.78 41.31 9.14
C GLY A 454 11.76 41.98 10.07
N VAL A 455 10.49 41.55 10.00
CA VAL A 455 9.40 42.03 10.85
C VAL A 455 8.85 40.85 11.65
N GLU A 456 8.90 40.96 12.97
CA GLU A 456 8.27 40.00 13.89
C GLU A 456 6.81 40.43 14.14
N ASN A 457 5.89 39.46 14.25
CA ASN A 457 4.47 39.66 14.62
C ASN A 457 3.64 40.54 13.66
N VAL A 458 3.69 40.26 12.35
CA VAL A 458 2.84 40.93 11.34
C VAL A 458 1.35 40.56 11.49
N VAL A 459 1.03 39.45 12.18
CA VAL A 459 -0.32 38.91 12.37
C VAL A 459 -0.59 38.70 13.87
N ASN A 460 -1.81 38.98 14.33
CA ASN A 460 -2.26 38.56 15.66
C ASN A 460 -2.53 37.04 15.64
N ASP A 461 -2.00 36.29 16.62
CA ASP A 461 -2.14 34.82 16.75
C ASP A 461 -3.60 34.28 16.78
N GLU A 462 -4.62 35.16 16.77
CA GLU A 462 -6.03 34.81 16.80
C GLU A 462 -6.66 34.60 15.39
N GLU A 463 -6.00 35.00 14.30
CA GLU A 463 -6.51 34.85 12.93
C GLU A 463 -5.67 33.84 12.12
N ASP A 464 -6.28 32.73 11.67
CA ASP A 464 -5.67 31.68 10.82
C ASP A 464 -5.34 32.20 9.39
N ILE A 465 -4.45 33.19 9.27
CA ILE A 465 -4.06 33.80 8.00
C ILE A 465 -2.69 33.26 7.55
N ALA A 466 -2.66 32.62 6.38
CA ALA A 466 -1.45 31.98 5.85
C ALA A 466 -0.72 32.77 4.74
N THR A 467 -1.42 33.65 4.01
CA THR A 467 -0.87 34.30 2.79
C THR A 467 -0.94 35.82 2.83
N VAL A 468 -0.10 36.49 2.04
CA VAL A 468 -0.09 37.96 1.89
C VAL A 468 -1.44 38.50 1.38
N ALA A 469 -2.09 37.82 0.43
CA ALA A 469 -3.44 38.18 0.01
C ALA A 469 -4.45 38.05 1.16
N GLY A 470 -4.32 37.01 1.99
CA GLY A 470 -5.14 36.82 3.19
C GLY A 470 -4.99 37.98 4.18
N LEU A 471 -3.75 38.40 4.45
CA LEU A 471 -3.45 39.55 5.32
C LEU A 471 -4.09 40.83 4.80
N VAL A 472 -3.88 41.11 3.51
CA VAL A 472 -4.40 42.29 2.83
C VAL A 472 -5.93 42.36 2.88
N ILE A 473 -6.60 41.22 2.67
CA ILE A 473 -8.06 41.13 2.73
C ILE A 473 -8.56 41.26 4.18
N ALA A 474 -7.88 40.67 5.16
CA ALA A 474 -8.24 40.76 6.56
C ALA A 474 -8.18 42.22 7.06
N VAL A 475 -7.11 42.94 6.72
CA VAL A 475 -6.94 44.35 7.11
C VAL A 475 -7.94 45.26 6.38
N ASN A 476 -8.16 45.05 5.08
CA ASN A 476 -9.06 45.91 4.29
C ASN A 476 -10.56 45.57 4.47
N GLY A 477 -10.88 44.39 5.02
CA GLY A 477 -12.24 43.86 5.21
C GLY A 477 -12.94 43.38 3.92
N GLN A 478 -12.35 43.65 2.75
CA GLN A 478 -12.80 43.22 1.43
C GLN A 478 -11.60 43.16 0.47
N ILE A 479 -11.77 42.56 -0.71
CA ILE A 479 -10.71 42.52 -1.73
C ILE A 479 -10.47 43.96 -2.24
N PRO A 480 -9.26 44.52 -2.05
CA PRO A 480 -8.93 45.86 -2.52
C PRO A 480 -8.75 45.88 -4.05
N ARG A 481 -8.85 47.08 -4.64
CA ARG A 481 -8.66 47.30 -6.07
C ARG A 481 -7.22 47.65 -6.38
N THR A 482 -6.81 47.40 -7.63
CA THR A 482 -5.52 47.86 -8.15
C THR A 482 -5.34 49.35 -7.93
N GLY A 483 -4.23 49.74 -7.29
CA GLY A 483 -3.89 51.11 -6.91
C GLY A 483 -4.27 51.49 -5.48
N ASP A 484 -5.04 50.67 -4.76
CA ASP A 484 -5.36 50.93 -3.35
C ASP A 484 -4.10 50.79 -2.48
N VAL A 485 -4.04 51.57 -1.40
CA VAL A 485 -2.93 51.54 -0.43
C VAL A 485 -3.48 51.16 0.93
N ILE A 486 -2.86 50.15 1.54
CA ILE A 486 -3.17 49.63 2.87
C ILE A 486 -2.01 50.00 3.79
N GLU A 487 -2.33 50.79 4.82
CA GLU A 487 -1.38 51.20 5.84
C GLU A 487 -1.45 50.24 7.02
N MET A 488 -0.33 49.58 7.30
CA MET A 488 -0.21 48.63 8.41
C MET A 488 1.19 48.76 9.02
N PRO A 489 1.43 49.75 9.90
CA PRO A 489 2.75 50.03 10.43
C PRO A 489 3.44 48.78 10.99
N PRO A 490 4.70 48.49 10.63
CA PRO A 490 5.64 49.34 9.88
C PRO A 490 5.60 49.18 8.34
N LEU A 491 4.56 48.57 7.77
CA LEU A 491 4.44 48.27 6.34
C LEU A 491 3.43 49.18 5.63
N HIS A 492 3.82 49.68 4.45
CA HIS A 492 2.94 50.31 3.47
C HIS A 492 2.76 49.37 2.28
N ILE A 493 1.53 48.87 2.08
CA ILE A 493 1.21 47.88 1.05
C ILE A 493 0.36 48.53 -0.04
N THR A 494 0.88 48.61 -1.27
CA THR A 494 0.15 49.10 -2.45
C THR A 494 -0.29 47.93 -3.32
N ILE A 495 -1.55 47.89 -3.73
CA ILE A 495 -2.05 46.83 -4.59
C ILE A 495 -1.62 47.09 -6.03
N VAL A 496 -0.81 46.18 -6.58
CA VAL A 496 -0.28 46.30 -7.95
C VAL A 496 -1.20 45.61 -8.94
N ASP A 497 -1.75 44.46 -8.57
CA ASP A 497 -2.72 43.73 -9.38
C ASP A 497 -3.70 42.95 -8.50
N ALA A 498 -4.99 43.12 -8.77
CA ALA A 498 -6.08 42.43 -8.09
C ALA A 498 -7.30 42.33 -9.02
N ASN A 499 -8.05 41.24 -8.88
CA ASN A 499 -9.32 41.03 -9.56
C ASN A 499 -10.46 40.90 -8.53
N ASP A 500 -11.69 40.65 -8.99
CA ASP A 500 -12.88 40.57 -8.12
C ASP A 500 -12.83 39.42 -7.09
N TYR A 501 -11.89 38.49 -7.21
CA TYR A 501 -11.82 37.25 -6.41
C TYR A 501 -10.52 37.10 -5.61
N ARG A 502 -9.44 37.80 -5.97
CA ARG A 502 -8.14 37.69 -5.29
C ARG A 502 -7.21 38.88 -5.55
N VAL A 503 -6.23 39.04 -4.67
CA VAL A 503 -5.08 39.92 -4.85
C VAL A 503 -3.96 39.10 -5.46
N ASP A 504 -3.47 39.50 -6.63
CA ASP A 504 -2.45 38.77 -7.39
C ASP A 504 -1.04 39.29 -7.06
N MET A 505 -0.87 40.60 -6.89
CA MET A 505 0.44 41.23 -6.65
C MET A 505 0.32 42.48 -5.78
N VAL A 506 1.24 42.64 -4.83
CA VAL A 506 1.35 43.82 -3.97
C VAL A 506 2.77 44.37 -3.95
N ARG A 507 2.91 45.68 -3.71
CA ARG A 507 4.18 46.36 -3.47
C ARG A 507 4.24 46.78 -2.01
N ILE A 508 5.22 46.28 -1.28
CA ILE A 508 5.39 46.52 0.16
C ILE A 508 6.61 47.41 0.37
N VAL A 509 6.45 48.46 1.17
CA VAL A 509 7.55 49.35 1.60
C VAL A 509 7.57 49.33 3.13
N LYS A 510 8.74 49.11 3.73
CA LYS A 510 8.93 49.16 5.19
C LYS A 510 9.27 50.58 5.59
N GLU A 511 8.53 51.15 6.53
CA GLU A 511 8.83 52.44 7.14
C GLU A 511 10.08 52.29 8.02
N GLN A 512 11.13 53.05 7.72
CA GLN A 512 12.33 53.11 8.55
C GLN A 512 12.01 53.92 9.81
N SER A 513 11.95 53.25 10.96
CA SER A 513 11.89 53.92 12.26
C SER A 513 13.17 54.76 12.45
N ALA A 514 13.02 56.04 12.80
CA ALA A 514 14.13 56.98 13.07
C ALA A 514 14.93 56.65 14.36
N HIS A 515 15.01 55.38 14.76
CA HIS A 515 15.68 54.92 15.98
C HIS A 515 16.89 54.01 15.73
N ASP A 516 17.17 53.61 14.48
CA ASP A 516 18.27 52.69 14.15
C ASP A 516 19.54 53.41 13.61
N GLU A 517 19.62 54.74 13.67
CA GLU A 517 20.85 55.49 13.33
C GLU A 517 21.77 55.77 14.53
N GLU A 518 21.38 55.38 15.75
CA GLU A 518 22.23 55.50 16.96
C GLU A 518 22.38 54.15 17.69
N GLU A 519 23.04 53.17 17.07
CA GLU A 519 23.78 52.11 17.81
C GLU A 519 25.06 51.67 17.08
#